data_AF-A0A6G0WJ65-F1
#
_entry.id   AF-A0A6G0WJ65-F1
#
_cell.length_a   1.000
_cell.length_b   1.000
_cell.length_c   1.000
_cell.angle_alpha   90.00
_cell.angle_beta   90.00
_cell.angle_gamma   90.00
#
_symmetry.space_group_name_H-M   'P 1'
#
loop_
_entity.id
_entity.type
_entity.pdbx_description
1 polymer ?
#
loop_
_entity_poly.entity_id
_entity_poly.type
_entity_poly.pdbx_seq_one_letter_code
_entity_poly.pdbx_strand_id
1 'polypeptide(L)'
;MIKYRIPPDEVKIAMSSGVLDMLNVIEPDKVEKQGIKWVRRKIKESCDEGGLGYSKQKWSRFWKYFVKTWIHLYPPHLWTVHGVRMDAVARTNSPLERFNRELKSSFGTPHPLLPRFVQGYRRNISKICEASRGHSTWFSCASLETTPRESTKGSDS
;
A
#
# COMPACT_ATOMS: atom_id res chain seq x y z
N MET A 1 1.90 -1.30 -19.53
CA MET A 1 3.05 -0.90 -20.37
C MET A 1 3.25 -1.83 -21.56
N ILE A 2 3.26 -3.15 -21.35
CA ILE A 2 3.38 -4.19 -22.40
C ILE A 2 2.34 -4.03 -23.53
N LYS A 3 1.07 -3.79 -23.18
CA LYS A 3 -0.02 -3.52 -24.16
C LYS A 3 0.29 -2.39 -25.15
N TYR A 4 1.07 -1.39 -24.74
CA TYR A 4 1.44 -0.23 -25.57
C TYR A 4 2.77 -0.45 -26.32
N ARG A 5 3.33 -1.67 -26.28
CA ARG A 5 4.58 -2.07 -26.93
C ARG A 5 5.78 -1.20 -26.56
N ILE A 6 5.78 -0.65 -25.34
CA ILE A 6 6.94 0.07 -24.79
C ILE A 6 8.11 -0.94 -24.70
N PRO A 7 9.31 -0.59 -25.20
CA PRO A 7 10.47 -1.48 -25.16
C PRO A 7 10.75 -2.01 -23.74
N PRO A 8 11.18 -3.28 -23.59
CA PRO A 8 11.43 -3.89 -22.28
C PRO A 8 12.40 -3.08 -21.42
N ASP A 9 13.44 -2.49 -22.01
CA ASP A 9 14.44 -1.72 -21.26
C ASP A 9 13.85 -0.42 -20.69
N GLU A 10 13.02 0.29 -21.47
CA GLU A 10 12.29 1.46 -20.98
C GLU A 10 11.28 1.09 -19.89
N VAL A 11 10.64 -0.09 -19.99
CA VAL A 11 9.76 -0.61 -18.93
C VAL A 11 10.56 -0.93 -17.67
N LYS A 12 11.74 -1.56 -17.81
CA LYS A 12 12.62 -1.87 -16.69
C LYS A 12 13.01 -0.61 -15.94
N ILE A 13 13.40 0.45 -16.65
CA ILE A 13 13.70 1.77 -16.07
C ILE A 13 12.49 2.32 -15.31
N ALA A 14 11.31 2.32 -15.93
CA ALA A 14 10.11 2.86 -15.29
C ALA A 14 9.66 2.07 -14.05
N MET A 15 9.93 0.77 -14.02
CA MET A 15 9.60 -0.13 -12.92
C MET A 15 10.71 -0.21 -11.86
N SER A 16 11.86 0.46 -12.07
CA SER A 16 12.89 0.59 -11.05
C SER A 16 12.35 1.32 -9.82
N SER A 17 12.86 0.93 -8.65
CA SER A 17 12.54 1.58 -7.38
C SER A 17 12.84 3.08 -7.45
N GLY A 18 11.95 3.91 -6.91
CA GLY A 18 12.07 5.36 -6.92
C GLY A 18 11.68 6.04 -8.25
N VAL A 19 10.95 5.36 -9.14
CA VAL A 19 10.48 5.94 -10.41
C VAL A 19 8.95 6.02 -10.45
N LEU A 20 8.26 4.94 -10.83
CA LEU A 20 6.80 4.96 -10.92
C LEU A 20 6.12 4.81 -9.55
N ASP A 21 6.73 4.04 -8.65
CA ASP A 21 6.31 3.85 -7.26
C ASP A 21 6.30 5.16 -6.46
N MET A 22 7.08 6.16 -6.87
CA MET A 22 7.04 7.49 -6.28
C MET A 22 5.67 8.17 -6.38
N LEU A 23 4.84 7.80 -7.37
CA LEU A 23 3.48 8.33 -7.47
C LEU A 23 2.60 7.90 -6.28
N ASN A 24 2.91 6.79 -5.62
CA ASN A 24 2.14 6.28 -4.48
C ASN A 24 2.47 7.00 -3.16
N VAL A 25 3.61 7.71 -3.08
CA VAL A 25 4.07 8.31 -1.80
C VAL A 25 3.93 9.83 -1.75
N ILE A 26 3.79 10.47 -2.92
CA ILE A 26 3.57 11.92 -3.02
C ILE A 26 2.15 12.28 -2.64
N GLU A 27 1.93 13.51 -2.19
CA GLU A 27 0.60 14.00 -1.83
C GLU A 27 -0.41 13.84 -3.00
N PRO A 28 -1.65 13.37 -2.73
CA PRO A 28 -2.65 13.06 -3.76
C PRO A 28 -2.86 14.18 -4.80
N ASP A 29 -2.94 15.43 -4.34
CA ASP A 29 -3.20 16.60 -5.20
C ASP A 29 -2.02 16.93 -6.12
N LYS A 30 -0.82 16.45 -5.80
CA LYS A 30 0.40 16.66 -6.60
C LYS A 30 0.59 15.58 -7.65
N VAL A 31 -0.10 14.45 -7.57
CA VAL A 31 0.11 13.29 -8.45
C VAL A 31 -0.07 13.65 -9.92
N GLU A 32 -1.22 14.21 -10.29
CA GLU A 32 -1.57 14.40 -11.71
C GLU A 32 -0.64 15.41 -12.41
N LYS A 33 -0.39 16.57 -11.78
CA LYS A 33 0.35 17.68 -12.40
C LYS A 33 1.86 17.57 -12.19
N GLN A 34 2.29 17.32 -10.96
CA GLN A 34 3.72 17.37 -10.59
C GLN A 34 4.33 15.97 -10.65
N GLY A 35 3.69 14.97 -10.06
CA GLY A 35 4.16 13.59 -10.01
C GLY A 35 4.36 13.00 -11.40
N ILE A 36 3.32 13.01 -12.24
CA ILE A 36 3.41 12.47 -13.61
C ILE A 36 4.45 13.21 -14.44
N LYS A 37 4.54 14.55 -14.31
CA LYS A 37 5.56 15.35 -15.01
C LYS A 37 6.98 14.96 -14.56
N TRP A 38 7.18 14.78 -13.27
CA TRP A 38 8.45 14.34 -12.70
C TRP A 38 8.83 12.93 -13.18
N VAL A 39 7.91 11.95 -13.11
CA VAL A 39 8.18 10.57 -13.54
C VAL A 39 8.49 10.50 -15.04
N ARG A 40 7.74 11.23 -15.88
CA ARG A 40 8.03 11.32 -17.32
C ARG A 40 9.44 11.80 -17.60
N ARG A 41 9.86 12.85 -16.88
CA ARG A 41 11.21 13.40 -16.98
C ARG A 41 12.24 12.38 -16.50
N LYS A 42 12.02 11.74 -15.34
CA LYS A 42 12.93 10.76 -14.77
C LYS A 42 13.16 9.56 -15.69
N ILE A 43 12.10 9.00 -16.27
CA ILE A 43 12.22 7.91 -17.25
C ILE A 43 13.03 8.36 -18.45
N LYS A 44 12.78 9.57 -18.98
CA LYS A 44 13.52 10.10 -20.12
C LYS A 44 15.01 10.26 -19.80
N GLU A 45 15.34 10.92 -18.68
CA GLU A 45 16.71 11.12 -18.21
C GLU A 45 17.44 9.78 -18.04
N SER A 46 16.80 8.79 -17.40
CA SER A 46 17.41 7.46 -17.22
C SER A 46 17.53 6.66 -18.51
N CYS A 47 16.69 6.90 -19.52
CA CYS A 47 16.91 6.34 -20.86
C CYS A 47 18.13 6.98 -21.52
N ASP A 48 18.23 8.31 -21.46
CA ASP A 48 19.34 9.08 -22.04
C ASP A 48 20.69 8.67 -21.38
N GLU A 49 20.74 8.51 -20.05
CA GLU A 49 21.89 8.00 -19.29
C GLU A 49 22.28 6.56 -19.69
N GLY A 50 21.30 5.73 -20.02
CA GLY A 50 21.52 4.35 -20.48
C GLY A 50 21.82 4.22 -21.97
N GLY A 51 21.92 5.32 -22.72
CA GLY A 51 22.09 5.31 -24.18
C GLY A 51 20.88 4.75 -24.94
N LEU A 52 19.70 4.70 -24.31
CA LEU A 52 18.47 4.15 -24.87
C LEU A 52 17.61 5.26 -25.48
N GLY A 53 17.02 4.98 -26.64
CA GLY A 53 16.05 5.90 -27.25
C GLY A 53 14.72 5.93 -26.50
N TYR A 54 14.23 7.12 -26.14
CA TYR A 54 12.94 7.28 -25.48
C TYR A 54 11.75 7.21 -26.46
N SER A 55 10.87 6.21 -26.30
CA SER A 55 9.70 5.99 -27.17
C SER A 55 8.53 6.95 -26.89
N LYS A 56 8.70 8.24 -27.19
CA LYS A 56 7.75 9.33 -26.85
C LYS A 56 6.28 9.03 -27.17
N GLN A 57 5.98 8.50 -28.37
CA GLN A 57 4.59 8.23 -28.77
C GLN A 57 3.95 7.10 -27.96
N LYS A 58 4.71 6.03 -27.66
CA LYS A 58 4.22 4.88 -26.89
C LYS A 58 3.96 5.28 -25.44
N TRP A 59 4.87 6.05 -24.85
CA TRP A 59 4.70 6.65 -23.53
C TRP A 59 3.49 7.59 -23.48
N SER A 60 3.28 8.43 -24.50
CA SER A 60 2.10 9.30 -24.57
C SER A 60 0.79 8.50 -24.48
N ARG A 61 0.68 7.38 -25.21
CA ARG A 61 -0.50 6.49 -25.15
C ARG A 61 -0.67 5.86 -23.76
N PHE A 62 0.41 5.38 -23.16
CA PHE A 62 0.38 4.85 -21.80
C PHE A 62 -0.08 5.89 -20.79
N TRP A 63 0.44 7.12 -20.85
CA TRP A 63 0.07 8.16 -19.89
C TRP A 63 -1.38 8.63 -20.03
N LYS A 64 -1.93 8.68 -21.26
CA LYS A 64 -3.36 8.93 -21.47
C LYS A 64 -4.21 7.87 -20.78
N TYR A 65 -3.83 6.61 -20.90
CA TYR A 65 -4.47 5.51 -20.17
C TYR A 65 -4.29 5.64 -18.66
N PHE A 66 -3.08 5.95 -18.20
CA PHE A 66 -2.77 6.07 -16.79
C PHE A 66 -3.63 7.15 -16.12
N VAL A 67 -3.74 8.33 -16.73
CA VAL A 67 -4.59 9.42 -16.21
C VAL A 67 -6.06 8.99 -16.19
N LYS A 68 -6.56 8.41 -17.30
CA LYS A 68 -7.95 7.94 -17.37
C LYS A 68 -8.29 6.93 -16.26
N THR A 69 -7.40 6.00 -15.99
CA THR A 69 -7.65 4.91 -15.03
C THR A 69 -7.29 5.30 -13.60
N TRP A 70 -6.07 5.76 -13.37
CA TRP A 70 -5.49 5.94 -12.02
C TRP A 70 -5.63 7.35 -11.46
N ILE A 71 -6.20 8.28 -12.22
CA ILE A 71 -6.52 9.63 -11.72
C ILE A 71 -8.03 9.84 -11.72
N HIS A 72 -8.71 9.49 -12.81
CA HIS A 72 -10.16 9.74 -12.92
C HIS A 72 -11.03 8.59 -12.41
N LEU A 73 -10.71 7.33 -12.77
CA LEU A 73 -11.51 6.18 -12.32
C LEU A 73 -11.18 5.75 -10.89
N TYR A 74 -9.90 5.80 -10.52
CA TYR A 74 -9.40 5.53 -9.18
C TYR A 74 -8.64 6.76 -8.67
N PRO A 75 -9.32 7.73 -8.03
CA PRO A 75 -8.68 8.95 -7.57
C PRO A 75 -7.47 8.71 -6.65
N PRO A 76 -6.43 9.57 -6.71
CA PRO A 76 -5.20 9.42 -5.91
C PRO A 76 -5.40 9.18 -4.41
N HIS A 77 -6.39 9.84 -3.79
CA HIS A 77 -6.68 9.68 -2.36
C HIS A 77 -7.07 8.24 -1.95
N LEU A 78 -7.37 7.35 -2.89
CA LEU A 78 -7.73 5.94 -2.62
C LEU A 78 -6.53 4.99 -2.62
N TRP A 79 -5.42 5.36 -3.25
CA TRP A 79 -4.29 4.44 -3.47
C TRP A 79 -2.94 5.00 -3.04
N THR A 80 -2.82 6.32 -2.95
CA THR A 80 -1.64 6.96 -2.41
C THR A 80 -1.53 6.68 -0.91
N VAL A 81 -0.35 6.26 -0.45
CA VAL A 81 -0.04 5.98 0.96
C VAL A 81 0.58 7.18 1.68
N HIS A 82 0.48 8.37 1.08
CA HIS A 82 0.97 9.60 1.66
C HIS A 82 0.30 9.87 3.01
N GLY A 83 1.09 10.11 4.05
CA GLY A 83 0.60 10.29 5.42
C GLY A 83 0.26 8.99 6.17
N VAL A 84 0.32 7.83 5.51
CA VAL A 84 0.25 6.53 6.20
C VAL A 84 1.59 6.24 6.83
N ARG A 85 1.63 6.06 8.16
CA ARG A 85 2.87 5.74 8.86
C ARG A 85 3.38 4.36 8.41
N MET A 86 4.67 4.26 8.07
CA MET A 86 5.30 3.01 7.60
C MET A 86 5.26 1.87 8.63
N ASP A 87 5.16 2.17 9.93
CA ASP A 87 5.00 1.18 11.00
C ASP A 87 3.60 0.52 11.01
N ALA A 88 2.59 1.16 10.41
CA ALA A 88 1.30 0.54 10.11
C ALA A 88 1.41 -0.41 8.90
N VAL A 89 2.26 -0.09 7.93
CA VAL A 89 2.47 -0.89 6.70
C VAL A 89 3.37 -2.11 6.97
N ALA A 90 4.37 -2.01 7.86
CA ALA A 90 5.21 -3.16 8.22
C ALA A 90 4.43 -4.29 8.94
N ARG A 91 3.21 -4.02 9.43
CA ARG A 91 2.31 -5.04 10.00
C ARG A 91 1.33 -5.64 8.98
N THR A 92 1.38 -5.30 7.69
CA THR A 92 0.42 -5.80 6.68
C THR A 92 0.72 -7.21 6.19
N ASN A 93 0.78 -8.13 7.15
CA ASN A 93 0.29 -9.49 6.93
C ASN A 93 -0.37 -10.02 8.21
N SER A 94 -0.01 -9.53 9.40
CA SER A 94 -0.59 -10.05 10.65
C SER A 94 -2.11 -9.86 10.78
N PRO A 95 -2.74 -8.72 10.42
CA PRO A 95 -4.20 -8.57 10.53
C PRO A 95 -4.97 -9.39 9.50
N LEU A 96 -4.55 -9.38 8.23
CA LEU A 96 -5.20 -10.14 7.17
C LEU A 96 -4.99 -11.65 7.36
N GLU A 97 -3.78 -12.07 7.72
CA GLU A 97 -3.50 -13.47 8.05
C GLU A 97 -4.22 -13.91 9.32
N ARG A 98 -4.31 -13.06 10.35
CA ARG A 98 -5.11 -13.34 11.55
C ARG A 98 -6.57 -13.50 11.21
N PHE A 99 -7.13 -12.59 10.41
CA PHE A 99 -8.51 -12.70 9.94
C PHE A 99 -8.73 -13.98 9.13
N ASN A 100 -7.83 -14.28 8.20
CA ASN A 100 -7.89 -15.51 7.42
C ASN A 100 -7.77 -16.76 8.30
N ARG A 101 -6.98 -16.74 9.39
CA ARG A 101 -6.88 -17.83 10.36
C ARG A 101 -8.14 -17.98 11.21
N GLU A 102 -8.71 -16.88 11.71
CA GLU A 102 -9.95 -16.88 12.48
C GLU A 102 -11.15 -17.32 11.63
N LEU A 103 -11.21 -16.86 10.38
CA LEU A 103 -12.17 -17.35 9.39
C LEU A 103 -12.02 -18.85 9.17
N LYS A 104 -10.82 -19.34 8.86
CA LYS A 104 -10.58 -20.79 8.65
C LYS A 104 -10.95 -21.63 9.87
N SER A 105 -10.62 -21.16 11.08
CA SER A 105 -10.99 -21.84 12.33
C SER A 105 -12.51 -21.89 12.55
N SER A 106 -13.26 -20.90 12.05
CA SER A 106 -14.72 -20.82 12.21
C SER A 106 -15.50 -21.83 11.36
N PHE A 107 -14.92 -22.36 10.28
CA PHE A 107 -15.66 -23.21 9.34
C PHE A 107 -15.68 -24.70 9.68
N GLY A 108 -14.83 -25.17 10.59
CA GLY A 108 -14.74 -26.58 11.03
C GLY A 108 -14.30 -27.58 9.95
N THR A 109 -14.41 -27.20 8.66
CA THR A 109 -13.96 -27.96 7.50
C THR A 109 -13.17 -27.06 6.54
N PRO A 110 -12.15 -27.58 5.83
CA PRO A 110 -11.36 -26.80 4.88
C PRO A 110 -12.16 -26.22 3.72
N HIS A 111 -13.28 -26.87 3.35
CA HIS A 111 -14.12 -26.51 2.21
C HIS A 111 -15.61 -26.50 2.61
N PRO A 112 -16.08 -25.44 3.28
CA PRO A 112 -17.50 -25.29 3.60
C PRO A 112 -18.32 -25.09 2.32
N LEU A 113 -19.56 -25.58 2.31
CA LEU A 113 -20.53 -25.24 1.28
C LEU A 113 -20.76 -23.71 1.24
N LEU A 114 -20.99 -23.14 0.05
CA LEU A 114 -21.14 -21.69 -0.16
C LEU A 114 -22.09 -20.99 0.83
N PRO A 115 -23.29 -21.52 1.15
CA PRO A 115 -24.18 -20.89 2.13
C PRO A 115 -23.55 -20.80 3.53
N ARG A 116 -22.78 -21.82 3.91
CA ARG A 116 -22.10 -21.93 5.20
C ARG A 116 -20.88 -21.02 5.26
N PHE A 117 -20.18 -20.87 4.14
CA PHE A 117 -19.12 -19.89 3.95
C PHE A 117 -19.64 -18.45 4.14
N VAL A 118 -20.70 -18.06 3.42
CA VAL A 118 -21.30 -16.72 3.51
C VAL A 118 -21.78 -16.42 4.92
N GLN A 119 -22.37 -17.40 5.60
CA GLN A 119 -22.86 -17.20 6.96
C GLN A 119 -21.72 -17.07 7.99
N GLY A 120 -20.67 -17.87 7.90
CA GLY A 120 -19.49 -17.71 8.75
C GLY A 120 -18.75 -16.41 8.48
N TYR A 121 -18.67 -15.98 7.23
CA TYR A 121 -18.10 -14.68 6.86
C TYR A 121 -18.88 -13.52 7.48
N ARG A 122 -20.22 -13.52 7.35
CA ARG A 122 -21.10 -12.50 7.97
C ARG A 122 -20.93 -12.43 9.49
N ARG A 123 -20.89 -13.58 10.19
CA ARG A 123 -20.70 -13.60 11.65
C ARG A 123 -19.34 -13.02 12.07
N ASN A 124 -18.28 -13.33 11.33
CA ASN A 124 -16.94 -12.81 11.65
C ASN A 124 -16.83 -11.31 11.39
N ILE A 125 -17.46 -10.78 10.34
CA ILE A 125 -17.57 -9.32 10.14
C ILE A 125 -18.30 -8.65 11.30
N SER A 126 -19.43 -9.20 11.77
CA SER A 126 -20.16 -8.63 12.90
C SER A 126 -19.32 -8.56 14.17
N LYS A 127 -18.55 -9.60 14.49
CA LYS A 127 -17.63 -9.60 15.64
C LYS A 127 -16.56 -8.51 15.56
N ILE A 128 -15.99 -8.30 14.37
CA ILE A 128 -15.01 -7.22 14.15
C ILE A 128 -15.67 -5.86 14.31
N CYS A 129 -16.86 -5.66 13.74
CA CYS A 129 -17.61 -4.41 13.90
C CYS A 129 -17.98 -4.13 15.36
N GLU A 130 -18.36 -5.15 16.14
CA GLU A 130 -18.65 -5.02 17.57
C GLU A 130 -17.40 -4.69 18.39
N ALA A 131 -16.27 -5.36 18.11
CA ALA A 131 -14.99 -5.06 18.73
C ALA A 131 -14.50 -3.63 18.42
N SER A 132 -14.77 -3.13 17.20
CA SER A 132 -14.44 -1.75 16.82
C SER A 132 -15.34 -0.70 17.48
N ARG A 133 -16.61 -1.02 17.79
CA ARG A 133 -17.52 -0.09 18.49
C ARG A 133 -17.16 0.12 19.97
N GLY A 134 -16.44 -0.82 20.58
CA GLY A 134 -15.87 -0.66 21.93
C GLY A 134 -14.58 0.16 22.00
N HIS A 135 -14.00 0.53 20.85
CA HIS A 135 -12.70 1.21 20.74
C HIS A 135 -12.81 2.72 20.48
N SER A 136 -13.85 3.40 20.99
CA SER A 136 -13.80 4.87 21.12
C SER A 136 -12.79 5.35 22.19
N THR A 137 -12.23 4.45 23.00
CA THR A 137 -11.23 4.77 24.04
C THR A 137 -9.82 4.21 23.78
N TRP A 138 -9.62 3.37 22.75
CA TRP A 138 -8.31 2.74 22.51
C TRP A 138 -7.26 3.66 21.85
N PHE A 139 -7.67 4.81 21.32
CA PHE A 139 -6.71 5.83 20.86
C PHE A 139 -6.05 6.62 22.01
N SER A 140 -6.51 6.48 23.27
CA SER A 140 -5.99 7.28 24.39
C SER A 140 -4.95 6.58 25.26
N CYS A 141 -4.69 5.27 25.09
CA CYS A 141 -3.78 4.52 25.98
C CYS A 141 -2.35 4.35 25.45
N ALA A 142 -2.04 4.82 24.24
CA ALA A 142 -0.70 4.67 23.64
C ALA A 142 0.25 5.86 23.89
N SER A 143 -0.08 6.78 24.81
CA SER A 143 0.70 8.01 25.05
C SER A 143 1.30 8.15 26.45
N LEU A 144 1.24 7.13 27.32
CA LEU A 144 1.88 7.19 28.63
C LEU A 144 2.64 5.91 28.93
N GLU A 145 3.80 5.74 28.30
CA GLU A 145 4.89 4.94 28.85
C GLU A 145 6.22 5.42 28.26
N THR A 146 6.57 6.66 28.60
CA THR A 146 7.94 7.14 28.56
C THR A 146 8.29 7.72 29.92
N THR A 147 8.90 6.92 30.80
CA THR A 147 9.85 7.42 31.80
C THR A 147 10.91 6.35 32.14
N PRO A 148 12.13 6.77 32.57
CA PRO A 148 13.33 5.94 32.53
C PRO A 148 13.82 5.44 33.91
N ARG A 149 14.64 4.38 33.85
CA ARG A 149 15.78 4.01 34.72
C ARG A 149 15.50 3.55 36.16
N GLU A 150 15.90 2.31 36.48
CA GLU A 150 16.65 2.06 37.72
C GLU A 150 17.55 0.81 37.59
N SER A 151 18.85 1.02 37.77
CA SER A 151 19.88 -0.01 37.89
C SER A 151 20.17 -0.17 39.37
N THR A 152 19.77 -1.29 39.95
CA THR A 152 20.14 -1.65 41.31
C THR A 152 21.45 -2.42 41.29
N LYS A 153 22.48 -1.78 41.87
CA LYS A 153 23.69 -2.42 42.37
C LYS A 153 23.30 -3.32 43.55
N GLY A 154 23.80 -4.55 43.56
CA GLY A 154 23.86 -5.40 44.75
C GLY A 154 25.32 -5.65 45.11
N SER A 155 25.78 -4.93 46.14
CA SER A 155 27.01 -5.18 46.89
C SER A 155 26.58 -5.36 48.35
N ASP A 156 27.27 -6.28 49.04
CA ASP A 156 27.32 -6.57 50.49
C ASP A 156 27.14 -8.08 50.69
N SER A 157 27.94 -8.81 51.47
CA SER A 157 29.18 -8.61 52.21
C SER A 157 29.78 -10.00 52.45
#